data_AF-A0A7W6MZ03-F1
#
_entry.id   AF-A0A7W6MZ03-F1
#
_cell.length_a   1.000
_cell.length_b   1.000
_cell.length_c   1.000
_cell.angle_alpha   90.00
_cell.angle_beta   90.00
_cell.angle_gamma   90.00
#
_symmetry.space_group_name_H-M   'P 1'
#
loop_
_entity.id
_entity.type
_entity.pdbx_description
1 polymer ?
#
loop_
_entity_poly.entity_id
_entity_poly.type
_entity_poly.pdbx_seq_one_letter_code
_entity_poly.pdbx_strand_id
1 'polypeptide(L)'
;MKIAFTTCIILLIVACSSSINNEMKLAEQEFIKQKSYMTEQEALSKEIDYYKAPQITTREHVKSLTGKEVIKKCNDVIRNNQKLSEQLVKSGFGFIRTQNVGDIKEYALKHPDEVIANEFKFSGTFTHYGSTKYKQESATVIIVSKLDRYIIE
;
A
#
# COMPACT_ATOMS: atom_id res chain seq x y z
N MET A 1 21.58 4.57 40.94
CA MET A 1 20.58 3.82 40.15
C MET A 1 19.87 4.76 39.18
N LYS A 2 20.52 5.17 38.08
CA LYS A 2 19.95 6.10 37.07
C LYS A 2 20.34 5.75 35.61
N ILE A 3 20.95 4.60 35.38
CA ILE A 3 21.52 4.23 34.07
C ILE A 3 20.63 3.22 33.31
N ALA A 4 19.74 2.50 34.01
CA ALA A 4 18.89 1.47 33.40
C ALA A 4 17.67 2.02 32.63
N PHE A 5 17.21 3.24 32.94
CA PHE A 5 16.02 3.81 32.29
C PHE A 5 16.32 4.35 30.88
N THR A 6 17.51 4.91 30.67
CA THR A 6 17.89 5.54 29.40
C THR A 6 18.22 4.52 28.31
N THR A 7 18.86 3.39 28.66
CA THR A 7 19.19 2.31 27.72
C THR A 7 17.94 1.57 27.21
N CYS A 8 16.91 1.41 28.05
CA CYS A 8 15.67 0.74 27.67
C CYS A 8 14.85 1.55 26.64
N ILE A 9 14.84 2.89 26.76
CA ILE A 9 14.14 3.78 25.83
C ILE A 9 14.81 3.81 24.45
N ILE A 10 16.16 3.80 24.41
CA ILE A 10 16.91 3.81 23.15
C ILE A 10 16.66 2.53 22.34
N LEU A 11 16.61 1.36 23.00
CA LEU A 11 16.33 0.08 22.35
C LEU A 11 14.92 0.00 21.74
N LEU A 12 13.91 0.55 22.44
CA LEU A 12 12.53 0.58 21.95
C LEU A 12 12.37 1.48 20.70
N ILE A 13 13.08 2.61 20.65
CA ILE A 13 13.05 3.52 19.50
C ILE A 13 13.71 2.86 18.27
N VAL A 14 14.85 2.18 18.46
CA VAL A 14 15.53 1.47 17.36
C VAL A 14 14.65 0.34 16.82
N ALA A 15 14.02 -0.46 17.70
CA ALA A 15 13.12 -1.53 17.27
C ALA A 15 11.90 -1.00 16.50
N CYS A 16 11.25 0.05 17.00
CA CYS A 16 10.09 0.67 16.33
C CYS A 16 10.47 1.25 14.95
N SER A 17 11.61 1.92 14.84
CA SER A 17 12.12 2.44 13.56
C SER A 17 12.51 1.34 12.57
N SER A 18 13.05 0.21 13.04
CA SER A 18 13.34 -0.94 12.18
C SER A 18 12.07 -1.59 11.63
N SER A 19 10.99 -1.66 12.44
CA SER A 19 9.68 -2.17 12.01
C SER A 19 9.08 -1.31 10.91
N ILE A 20 9.03 0.02 11.11
CA ILE A 20 8.46 0.95 10.11
C ILE A 20 9.26 0.90 8.79
N ASN A 21 10.58 0.80 8.85
CA ASN A 21 11.41 0.70 7.64
C ASN A 21 11.14 -0.57 6.84
N ASN A 22 10.91 -1.71 7.52
CA ASN A 22 10.55 -2.96 6.86
C ASN A 22 9.16 -2.88 6.25
N GLU A 23 8.17 -2.35 6.97
CA GLU A 23 6.83 -2.13 6.46
C GLU A 23 6.82 -1.18 5.25
N MET A 24 7.65 -0.13 5.28
CA MET A 24 7.80 0.79 4.15
C MET A 24 8.36 0.08 2.91
N LYS A 25 9.28 -0.86 3.07
CA LYS A 25 9.79 -1.67 1.94
C LYS A 25 8.70 -2.59 1.38
N LEU A 26 7.92 -3.24 2.24
CA LEU A 26 6.79 -4.06 1.82
C LEU A 26 5.72 -3.24 1.09
N ALA A 27 5.41 -2.05 1.63
CA ALA A 27 4.46 -1.13 1.03
C ALA A 27 4.91 -0.63 -0.36
N GLU A 28 6.21 -0.33 -0.52
CA GLU A 28 6.79 0.05 -1.80
C GLU A 28 6.70 -1.07 -2.83
N GLN A 29 6.98 -2.32 -2.41
CA GLN A 29 6.87 -3.49 -3.27
C GLN A 29 5.43 -3.70 -3.76
N GLU A 30 4.43 -3.60 -2.87
CA GLU A 30 3.03 -3.73 -3.25
C GLU A 30 2.57 -2.55 -4.12
N PHE A 31 3.04 -1.33 -3.86
CA PHE A 31 2.82 -0.20 -4.76
C PHE A 31 3.34 -0.48 -6.18
N ILE A 32 4.61 -0.89 -6.29
CA ILE A 32 5.25 -1.18 -7.57
C ILE A 32 4.50 -2.29 -8.29
N LYS A 33 4.18 -3.39 -7.60
CA LYS A 33 3.47 -4.54 -8.17
C LYS A 33 2.08 -4.18 -8.69
N GLN A 34 1.34 -3.35 -7.97
CA GLN A 34 -0.02 -2.96 -8.36
C GLN A 34 -0.05 -1.96 -9.54
N LYS A 35 0.96 -1.09 -9.62
CA LYS A 35 1.04 -0.03 -10.65
C LYS A 35 1.88 -0.39 -11.87
N SER A 36 2.69 -1.45 -11.80
CA SER A 36 3.47 -1.92 -12.95
C SER A 36 2.55 -2.53 -14.01
N TYR A 37 2.74 -2.10 -15.26
CA TYR A 37 2.02 -2.61 -16.42
C TYR A 37 2.75 -3.75 -17.14
N MET A 38 4.07 -3.82 -16.96
CA MET A 38 4.92 -4.87 -17.52
C MET A 38 6.16 -5.05 -16.65
N THR A 39 6.66 -6.27 -16.61
CA THR A 39 7.96 -6.63 -16.08
C THR A 39 9.05 -6.46 -17.13
N GLU A 40 10.31 -6.42 -16.71
CA GLU A 40 11.46 -6.43 -17.62
C GLU A 40 11.45 -7.68 -18.52
N GLN A 41 11.11 -8.84 -17.96
CA GLN A 41 11.02 -10.09 -18.73
C GLN A 41 9.95 -10.01 -19.83
N GLU A 42 8.77 -9.45 -19.53
CA GLU A 42 7.72 -9.24 -20.52
C GLU A 42 8.11 -8.22 -21.58
N ALA A 43 8.84 -7.18 -21.19
CA ALA A 43 9.38 -6.19 -22.11
C ALA A 43 10.40 -6.83 -23.08
N LEU A 44 11.32 -7.63 -22.57
CA LEU A 44 12.29 -8.38 -23.37
C LEU A 44 11.59 -9.36 -24.32
N SER A 45 10.60 -10.11 -23.83
CA SER A 45 9.83 -11.05 -24.65
C SER A 45 9.03 -10.39 -25.78
N LYS A 46 8.74 -9.09 -25.67
CA LYS A 46 7.99 -8.29 -26.65
C LYS A 46 8.87 -7.27 -27.38
N GLU A 47 10.19 -7.37 -27.22
CA GLU A 47 11.18 -6.47 -27.85
C GLU A 47 10.91 -4.98 -27.57
N ILE A 48 10.46 -4.66 -26.35
CA ILE A 48 10.17 -3.29 -25.93
C ILE A 48 11.49 -2.60 -25.53
N ASP A 49 12.09 -1.89 -26.48
CA ASP A 49 13.39 -1.20 -26.35
C ASP A 49 13.40 -0.02 -25.37
N TYR A 50 12.23 0.50 -25.00
CA TYR A 50 12.08 1.68 -24.15
C TYR A 50 11.72 1.36 -22.70
N TYR A 51 11.76 0.09 -22.29
CA TYR A 51 11.48 -0.29 -20.92
C TYR A 51 12.47 0.34 -19.93
N LYS A 52 11.95 0.82 -18.80
CA LYS A 52 12.73 1.22 -17.64
C LYS A 52 12.05 0.68 -16.39
N ALA A 53 12.86 0.19 -15.45
CA ALA A 53 12.36 -0.18 -14.14
C ALA A 53 11.67 1.03 -13.46
N PRO A 54 10.64 0.81 -12.62
CA PRO A 54 9.96 1.87 -11.90
C PRO A 54 10.92 2.77 -11.11
N GLN A 55 10.73 4.07 -11.20
CA GLN A 55 11.54 5.07 -10.50
C GLN A 55 10.70 5.74 -9.41
N ILE A 56 10.92 5.37 -8.15
CA ILE A 56 10.22 5.96 -7.01
C ILE A 56 10.76 7.37 -6.74
N THR A 57 9.85 8.33 -6.71
CA THR A 57 10.11 9.77 -6.54
C THR A 57 9.60 10.30 -5.21
N THR A 58 8.62 9.64 -4.60
CA THR A 58 8.13 9.93 -3.25
C THR A 58 8.02 8.63 -2.47
N ARG A 59 8.53 8.67 -1.24
CA ARG A 59 8.55 7.56 -0.29
C ARG A 59 8.39 8.16 1.11
N GLU A 60 7.18 8.12 1.64
CA GLU A 60 6.82 8.83 2.87
C GLU A 60 6.04 7.93 3.82
N HIS A 61 6.41 7.92 5.10
CA HIS A 61 5.55 7.43 6.18
C HIS A 61 4.63 8.57 6.60
N VAL A 62 3.32 8.42 6.37
CA VAL A 62 2.34 9.47 6.61
C VAL A 62 1.97 9.50 8.08
N LYS A 63 1.55 8.34 8.63
CA LYS A 63 1.21 8.17 10.05
C LYS A 63 0.99 6.70 10.40
N SER A 64 0.96 6.43 11.70
CA SER A 64 0.41 5.18 12.23
C SER A 64 -1.11 5.32 12.43
N LEU A 65 -1.84 4.21 12.27
CA LEU A 65 -3.31 4.18 12.31
C LEU A 65 -3.80 3.28 13.45
N THR A 66 -4.81 3.78 14.15
CA THR A 66 -5.59 2.99 15.11
C THR A 66 -6.56 2.04 14.42
N GLY A 67 -7.06 1.02 15.13
CA GLY A 67 -8.11 0.13 14.61
C GLY A 67 -9.36 0.89 14.15
N LYS A 68 -9.79 1.92 14.88
CA LYS A 68 -10.91 2.81 14.50
C LYS A 68 -10.67 3.49 13.16
N GLU A 69 -9.47 3.99 12.91
CA GLU A 69 -9.12 4.60 11.62
C GLU A 69 -9.09 3.55 10.50
N VAL A 70 -8.54 2.37 10.76
CA VAL A 70 -8.51 1.26 9.78
C VAL A 70 -9.93 0.77 9.45
N ILE A 71 -10.85 0.72 10.41
CA ILE A 71 -12.27 0.40 10.17
C ILE A 71 -12.88 1.41 9.20
N LYS A 72 -12.61 2.71 9.38
CA LYS A 72 -13.10 3.75 8.48
C LYS A 72 -12.58 3.54 7.06
N LYS A 73 -11.28 3.30 6.90
CA LYS A 73 -10.64 2.97 5.61
C LYS A 73 -11.27 1.74 4.96
N CYS A 74 -11.48 0.65 5.72
CA CYS A 74 -12.15 -0.56 5.22
C CYS A 74 -13.59 -0.28 4.76
N ASN A 75 -14.35 0.54 5.49
CA ASN A 75 -15.70 0.91 5.11
C ASN A 75 -15.72 1.72 3.80
N ASP A 76 -14.73 2.60 3.60
CA ASP A 76 -14.61 3.38 2.36
C ASP A 76 -14.24 2.48 1.17
N VAL A 77 -13.36 1.50 1.36
CA VAL A 77 -13.06 0.46 0.34
C VAL A 77 -14.31 -0.34 -0.01
N ILE A 78 -15.07 -0.83 0.97
CA ILE A 78 -16.31 -1.60 0.73
C ILE A 78 -17.32 -0.76 -0.07
N ARG A 79 -17.50 0.50 0.30
CA ARG A 79 -18.40 1.43 -0.39
C ARG A 79 -17.95 1.69 -1.84
N ASN A 80 -16.65 1.86 -2.06
CA ASN A 80 -16.09 2.05 -3.39
C ASN A 80 -16.24 0.80 -4.25
N ASN A 81 -16.00 -0.40 -3.69
CA ASN A 81 -16.27 -1.67 -4.36
C ASN A 81 -17.74 -1.79 -4.80
N GLN A 82 -18.68 -1.41 -3.94
CA GLN A 82 -20.12 -1.41 -4.26
C GLN A 82 -20.43 -0.45 -5.42
N LYS A 83 -19.94 0.79 -5.36
CA LYS A 83 -20.13 1.77 -6.44
C LYS A 83 -19.55 1.30 -7.77
N LEU A 84 -18.36 0.68 -7.76
CA LEU A 84 -17.73 0.11 -8.95
C LEU A 84 -18.58 -1.02 -9.53
N SER A 85 -19.13 -1.89 -8.68
CA SER A 85 -20.04 -2.96 -9.10
C SER A 85 -21.30 -2.41 -9.75
N GLU A 86 -21.92 -1.38 -9.15
CA GLU A 86 -23.11 -0.74 -9.71
C GLU A 86 -22.83 -0.06 -11.07
N GLN A 87 -21.68 0.59 -11.21
CA GLN A 87 -21.27 1.20 -12.47
C GLN A 87 -21.07 0.15 -13.56
N LEU A 88 -20.46 -1.00 -13.25
CA LEU A 88 -20.22 -2.07 -14.21
C LEU A 88 -21.53 -2.74 -14.68
N VAL A 89 -22.48 -2.94 -13.76
CA VAL A 89 -23.83 -3.40 -14.10
C VAL A 89 -24.52 -2.41 -15.06
N LYS A 90 -24.33 -1.10 -14.87
CA LYS A 90 -24.89 -0.07 -15.75
C LYS A 90 -24.18 0.05 -17.09
N SER A 91 -22.86 -0.16 -17.16
CA SER A 91 -22.07 0.02 -18.38
C SER A 91 -22.01 -1.23 -19.27
N GLY A 92 -22.32 -2.42 -18.75
CA GLY A 92 -22.37 -3.68 -19.52
C GLY A 92 -21.02 -4.21 -20.02
N PHE A 93 -19.94 -3.45 -19.88
CA PHE A 93 -18.57 -3.82 -20.24
C PHE A 93 -17.58 -3.26 -19.21
N GLY A 94 -16.63 -4.09 -18.76
CA GLY A 94 -15.49 -3.68 -17.93
C GLY A 94 -14.92 -4.79 -17.06
N PHE A 95 -13.69 -4.59 -16.56
CA PHE A 95 -13.11 -5.35 -15.45
C PHE A 95 -12.96 -4.39 -14.26
N ILE A 96 -13.54 -4.71 -13.10
CA ILE A 96 -13.32 -3.97 -11.85
C ILE A 96 -12.29 -4.70 -11.00
N ARG A 97 -11.36 -3.95 -10.43
CA ARG A 97 -10.48 -4.44 -9.36
C ARG A 97 -11.08 -4.00 -8.03
N THR A 98 -11.55 -4.95 -7.25
CA THR A 98 -12.02 -4.73 -5.88
C THR A 98 -10.98 -5.24 -4.89
N GLN A 99 -10.99 -4.67 -3.68
CA GLN A 99 -10.12 -5.13 -2.59
C GLN A 99 -10.97 -5.80 -1.51
N ASN A 100 -10.59 -7.02 -1.11
CA ASN A 100 -11.20 -7.67 0.04
C ASN A 100 -10.49 -7.21 1.33
N VAL A 101 -11.24 -6.56 2.20
CA VAL A 101 -10.77 -5.99 3.47
C VAL A 101 -11.52 -6.56 4.68
N GLY A 102 -12.24 -7.69 4.51
CA GLY A 102 -13.10 -8.26 5.53
C GLY A 102 -12.36 -8.68 6.80
N ASP A 103 -11.26 -9.42 6.63
CA ASP A 103 -10.39 -9.88 7.72
C ASP A 103 -9.62 -8.72 8.38
N ILE A 104 -9.18 -7.73 7.59
CA ILE A 104 -8.57 -6.50 8.13
C ILE A 104 -9.57 -5.78 9.03
N LYS A 105 -10.83 -5.64 8.58
CA LYS A 105 -11.89 -4.99 9.34
C LYS A 105 -12.24 -5.78 10.60
N GLU A 106 -12.32 -7.11 10.52
CA GLU A 106 -12.57 -7.97 11.68
C GLU A 106 -11.48 -7.83 12.75
N TYR A 107 -10.21 -7.83 12.32
CA TYR A 107 -9.09 -7.62 13.23
C TYR A 107 -9.13 -6.22 13.86
N ALA A 108 -9.41 -5.18 13.07
CA ALA A 108 -9.51 -3.82 13.57
C ALA A 108 -10.68 -3.63 14.57
N LEU A 109 -11.79 -4.37 14.42
CA LEU A 109 -12.90 -4.39 15.38
C LEU A 109 -12.50 -5.00 16.73
N LYS A 110 -11.57 -5.95 16.75
CA LYS A 110 -11.02 -6.55 17.97
C LYS A 110 -10.00 -5.63 18.67
N HIS A 111 -9.40 -4.69 17.93
CA HIS A 111 -8.33 -3.81 18.41
C HIS A 111 -8.60 -2.32 18.08
N PRO A 112 -9.74 -1.74 18.48
CA PRO A 112 -10.20 -0.43 17.97
C PRO A 112 -9.30 0.74 18.38
N ASP A 113 -8.70 0.70 19.57
CA ASP A 113 -7.88 1.78 20.12
C ASP A 113 -6.36 1.53 20.02
N GLU A 114 -5.97 0.33 19.57
CA GLU A 114 -4.56 0.01 19.34
C GLU A 114 -4.09 0.55 18.00
N VAL A 115 -2.82 0.97 17.93
CA VAL A 115 -2.14 1.20 16.66
C VAL A 115 -1.87 -0.16 16.01
N ILE A 116 -2.49 -0.42 14.86
CA ILE A 116 -2.44 -1.72 14.18
C ILE A 116 -1.89 -1.66 12.76
N ALA A 117 -1.68 -0.46 12.22
CA ALA A 117 -1.27 -0.28 10.84
C ALA A 117 -0.42 0.98 10.66
N ASN A 118 0.31 1.05 9.54
CA ASN A 118 1.02 2.24 9.11
C ASN A 118 0.59 2.63 7.69
N GLU A 119 0.40 3.94 7.49
CA GLU A 119 0.03 4.54 6.21
C GLU A 119 1.29 5.13 5.56
N PHE A 120 1.54 4.73 4.31
CA PHE A 120 2.66 5.19 3.51
C PHE A 120 2.16 5.80 2.20
N LYS A 121 2.87 6.80 1.70
CA LYS A 121 2.58 7.43 0.42
C LYS A 121 3.74 7.22 -0.53
N PHE A 122 3.39 6.80 -1.75
CA PHE A 122 4.36 6.58 -2.82
C PHE A 122 3.95 7.31 -4.09
N SER A 123 4.96 7.78 -4.80
CA SER A 123 4.84 8.28 -6.16
C SER A 123 6.03 7.82 -6.97
N GLY A 124 5.84 7.53 -8.24
CA GLY A 124 6.92 7.10 -9.12
C GLY A 124 6.56 7.15 -10.58
N THR A 125 7.59 7.12 -11.42
CA THR A 125 7.43 7.02 -12.87
C THR A 125 7.53 5.55 -13.29
N PHE A 126 6.54 5.08 -14.04
CA PHE A 126 6.42 3.70 -14.51
C PHE A 126 6.41 3.66 -16.04
N THR A 127 7.02 2.63 -16.64
CA THR A 127 6.84 2.34 -18.06
C THR A 127 5.42 1.85 -18.33
N HIS A 128 4.81 2.36 -19.39
CA HIS A 128 3.47 2.00 -19.83
C HIS A 128 3.42 1.74 -21.35
N TYR A 129 2.32 1.12 -21.79
CA TYR A 129 2.06 0.87 -23.21
C TYR A 129 1.48 2.12 -23.88
N GLY A 130 1.86 2.35 -25.14
CA GLY A 130 1.26 3.37 -26.00
C GLY A 130 2.17 4.56 -26.31
N SER A 131 1.56 5.65 -26.79
CA SER A 131 2.28 6.85 -27.22
C SER A 131 3.03 7.54 -26.08
N THR A 132 2.51 7.45 -24.87
CA THR A 132 3.16 7.94 -23.65
C THR A 132 3.85 6.79 -22.94
N LYS A 133 5.14 6.63 -23.22
CA LYS A 133 5.96 5.51 -22.74
C LYS A 133 6.15 5.47 -21.22
N TYR A 134 6.00 6.61 -20.54
CA TYR A 134 6.22 6.75 -19.10
C TYR A 134 5.08 7.53 -18.45
N LYS A 135 4.62 7.05 -17.29
CA LYS A 135 3.51 7.66 -16.57
C LYS A 135 3.86 7.82 -15.10
N GLN A 136 3.51 8.98 -14.53
CA GLN A 136 3.58 9.19 -13.09
C GLN A 136 2.38 8.51 -12.43
N GLU A 137 2.64 7.64 -11.47
CA GLU A 137 1.64 6.98 -10.65
C GLU A 137 1.84 7.37 -9.19
N SER A 138 0.76 7.32 -8.42
CA SER A 138 0.80 7.53 -6.98
C SER A 138 -0.24 6.65 -6.30
N ALA A 139 0.06 6.27 -5.06
CA ALA A 139 -0.88 5.54 -4.21
C ALA A 139 -0.54 5.78 -2.74
N THR A 140 -1.55 5.59 -1.90
CA THR A 140 -1.37 5.38 -0.48
C THR A 140 -1.43 3.88 -0.21
N VAL A 141 -0.49 3.35 0.56
CA VAL A 141 -0.44 1.94 0.94
C VAL A 141 -0.49 1.84 2.47
N ILE A 142 -1.49 1.14 2.98
CA ILE A 142 -1.68 0.90 4.40
C ILE A 142 -1.26 -0.54 4.70
N ILE A 143 -0.24 -0.73 5.54
CA ILE A 143 0.24 -2.05 5.95
C ILE A 143 -0.33 -2.42 7.32
N VAL A 144 -0.93 -3.62 7.41
CA VAL A 144 -1.41 -4.25 8.63
C VAL A 144 -0.53 -5.47 8.91
N SER A 145 0.68 -5.22 9.44
CA SER A 145 1.78 -6.20 9.52
C SER A 145 1.42 -7.47 10.27
N LYS A 146 0.61 -7.36 11.32
CA LYS A 146 0.15 -8.51 12.11
C LYS A 146 -0.67 -9.53 11.31
N LEU A 147 -1.19 -9.13 10.15
CA LEU A 147 -1.96 -9.99 9.26
C LEU A 147 -1.24 -10.32 7.93
N ASP A 148 -0.07 -9.73 7.68
CA ASP A 148 0.53 -9.69 6.32
C ASP A 148 -0.49 -9.22 5.26
N ARG A 149 -1.25 -8.17 5.60
CA ARG A 149 -2.26 -7.58 4.70
C ARG A 149 -2.00 -6.11 4.45
N TYR A 150 -2.50 -5.66 3.30
CA TYR A 150 -2.42 -4.26 2.90
C TYR A 150 -3.73 -3.77 2.29
N ILE A 151 -3.90 -2.46 2.32
CA ILE A 151 -4.92 -1.72 1.57
C ILE A 151 -4.17 -0.74 0.67
N ILE A 152 -4.54 -0.66 -0.61
CA ILE A 152 -4.00 0.32 -1.55
C ILE A 152 -5.09 1.31 -1.98
N GLU A 153 -4.83 2.61 -1.87
CA GLU A 153 -5.73 3.70 -2.28
C GLU A 153 -5.16 4.49 -3.45
#